data_AF-A0A1T5ECM3-F1
#
_entry.id   AF-A0A1T5ECM3-F1
#
_cell.length_a   1.000
_cell.length_b   1.000
_cell.length_c   1.000
_cell.angle_alpha   90.00
_cell.angle_beta   90.00
_cell.angle_gamma   90.00
#
_symmetry.space_group_name_H-M   'P 1'
#
loop_
_entity.id
_entity.type
_entity.pdbx_description
1 polymer ?
#
loop_
_entity_poly.entity_id
_entity_poly.type
_entity_poly.pdbx_seq_one_letter_code
_entity_poly.pdbx_strand_id
1 'polypeptide(L)' 'MAKPTKQVYSFEFKLALVERFIAGETAQDLAAEAG' A
#
# COMPACT_ATOMS: atom_id res chain seq x y z
N MET A 1 -11.95 13.62 19.07
CA MET A 1 -10.85 13.33 18.11
C MET A 1 -10.64 11.83 18.08
N ALA A 2 -11.12 11.14 17.03
CA ALA A 2 -10.79 9.72 16.85
C ALA A 2 -9.29 9.64 16.54
N LYS A 3 -8.52 8.85 17.29
CA LYS A 3 -7.13 8.55 16.95
C LYS A 3 -7.11 7.98 15.52
N PRO A 4 -6.17 8.39 14.64
CA PRO A 4 -5.98 7.69 13.39
C PRO A 4 -5.59 6.25 13.76
N THR A 5 -6.51 5.32 13.58
CA THR A 5 -6.21 3.90 13.59
C THR A 5 -5.22 3.70 12.45
N LYS A 6 -3.95 3.43 12.80
CA LYS A 6 -2.95 3.06 11.80
C LYS A 6 -3.54 1.91 10.99
N GLN A 7 -3.67 2.09 9.68
CA GLN A 7 -4.05 1.01 8.76
C GLN A 7 -3.05 -0.13 8.98
N VAL A 8 -3.56 -1.30 9.36
CA VAL A 8 -2.73 -2.50 9.49
C VAL A 8 -2.90 -3.30 8.23
N TYR A 9 -1.88 -3.27 7.40
CA TYR A 9 -1.84 -4.04 6.16
C TYR A 9 -1.38 -5.47 6.41
N SER A 10 -2.10 -6.44 5.84
CA SER A 10 -1.70 -7.84 5.84
C SER A 10 -0.40 -8.05 5.04
N PHE A 11 0.20 -9.23 5.20
CA PHE A 11 1.43 -9.57 4.47
C PHE A 11 1.18 -9.63 2.96
N GLU A 12 0.08 -10.25 2.57
CA GLU A 12 -0.39 -10.47 1.20
C GLU A 12 -0.61 -9.13 0.49
N PHE A 13 -1.17 -8.14 1.19
CA PHE A 13 -1.33 -6.80 0.65
C PHE A 13 0.02 -6.13 0.36
N LYS A 14 0.97 -6.23 1.30
CA LYS A 14 2.32 -5.68 1.11
C LYS A 14 3.07 -6.39 -0.02
N LEU A 15 2.89 -7.71 -0.14
CA LEU A 15 3.50 -8.50 -1.19
C LEU A 15 3.00 -8.05 -2.57
N ALA A 16 1.68 -7.91 -2.74
CA ALA A 16 1.09 -7.45 -4.00
C ALA A 16 1.58 -6.04 -4.40
N LEU A 17 1.75 -5.14 -3.43
CA LEU A 17 2.33 -3.81 -3.66
C LEU A 17 3.78 -3.89 -4.19
N VAL A 18 4.60 -4.74 -3.57
CA VAL A 18 6.01 -4.92 -3.96
C VAL A 18 6.11 -5.53 -5.35
N GLU A 19 5.29 -6.54 -5.66
CA GLU A 19 5.26 -7.18 -6.98
C GLU A 19 4.92 -6.18 -8.09
N ARG A 20 3.92 -5.32 -7.88
CA ARG A 20 3.54 -4.26 -8.83
C ARG A 20 4.60 -3.19 -8.98
N PHE A 21 5.23 -2.78 -7.88
CA PHE A 21 6.34 -1.82 -7.93
C PHE A 21 7.52 -2.36 -8.75
N ILE A 22 7.87 -3.64 -8.56
CA ILE A 22 8.92 -4.32 -9.35
C ILE A 22 8.51 -4.46 -10.82
N ALA A 23 7.21 -4.60 -11.11
CA ALA A 23 6.68 -4.61 -12.48
C ALA A 23 6.74 -3.23 -13.17
N GLY A 24 7.12 -2.17 -12.46
CA GLY A 24 7.36 -0.83 -13.02
C GLY A 24 6.29 0.21 -12.71
N GLU A 25 5.31 -0.12 -11.85
CA GLU A 25 4.36 0.88 -11.35
C GLU A 25 5.05 1.88 -10.40
N THR A 26 4.58 3.13 -10.39
CA THR A 26 5.20 4.16 -9.55
C THR A 26 4.72 4.07 -8.11
N ALA A 27 5.59 4.46 -7.18
CA ALA A 27 5.24 4.49 -5.75
C ALA A 27 4.05 5.44 -5.47
N GLN A 28 3.89 6.52 -6.24
CA GLN A 28 2.77 7.44 -6.09
C GLN A 28 1.44 6.82 -6.52
N ASP A 29 1.41 6.09 -7.63
CA ASP A 29 0.20 5.41 -8.10
C ASP A 29 -0.24 4.32 -7.10
N LEU A 30 0.72 3.54 -6.62
CA LEU A 30 0.48 2.50 -5.60
C LEU A 30 0.00 3.08 -4.26
N ALA A 31 0.51 4.24 -3.85
CA ALA A 31 0.09 4.91 -2.62
C ALA A 31 -1.31 5.54 -2.73
N ALA A 32 -1.68 6.05 -3.91
CA ALA A 32 -3.00 6.63 -4.14
C ALA A 32 -4.13 5.60 -4.01
N GLU A 33 -3.86 4.34 -4.35
CA GLU A 33 -4.80 3.23 -4.19
C GLU A 33 -4.90 2.73 -2.73
N ALA A 34 -3.82 2.86 -1.94
CA ALA A 34 -3.77 2.32 -0.58
C ALA A 34 -4.53 3.16 0.46
N GLY A 35 -4.80 4.44 0.17
CA GLY A 35 -5.60 5.34 1.02
C GLY A 35 -4.82 6.03 2.14
#